data_AF-A0A380BSN6-F1
#
_entry.id   AF-A0A380BSN6-F1
#
_cell.length_a   1.000
_cell.length_b   1.000
_cell.length_c   1.000
_cell.angle_alpha   90.00
_cell.angle_beta   90.00
_cell.angle_gamma   90.00
#
_symmetry.space_group_name_H-M   'P 1'
#
loop_
_entity.id
_entity.type
_entity.pdbx_description
1 polymer ?
#
loop_
_entity_poly.entity_id
_entity_poly.type
_entity_poly.pdbx_seq_one_letter_code
_entity_poly.pdbx_strand_id
1 'polypeptide(L)'
;MKKYTIIALAGLTLASCKKQEGSINPVTPEGKDATITLSITSAANIGTYASTSGSHDGTANEKVVKTIDVFLYNEDGTLSPAGYKRFSEGEADLTTPKTIATKTGPKRIYVGINLPLSLANLLKDNYQAMQTPYAVNMNELATATNGLMMFNQGLASLEIKEGNHADNKITIPVTRLLAKAGVMQHENLSLNTQGGSVSNLQYTIGQRNKNIFVGHLYDFKDANWTYIDPKLAAAEYNAAFTGVLSTDYKPVDAKTATTETLNTVYIPENTSEKSEHSQVTYIQVKTKFTPAKIEAGATLPADGTFYVVFGQIGTDPYIHQLYFASKDAADTEAAKDKYKVIKNGEPVFQTAILTYNQGLCYYRLYLNEDQAAGANKVGIFRNTFFKAQISKFNGLGTPLEGQVPGGSGTPGNPGGGVTPPRPVDPEGPVNPGNLDASIEATITITPWTLITSEHEI
;
A
#
# COMPACT_ATOMS: atom_id res chain seq x y z
N MET A 1 -51.56 -13.62 -2.68
CA MET A 1 -51.51 -12.48 -3.63
C MET A 1 -50.04 -12.13 -3.87
N LYS A 2 -49.63 -11.95 -5.14
CA LYS A 2 -48.27 -11.67 -5.69
C LYS A 2 -47.33 -12.91 -5.69
N LYS A 3 -47.38 -13.76 -6.74
CA LYS A 3 -46.64 -13.74 -8.04
C LYS A 3 -45.13 -14.02 -7.90
N TYR A 4 -44.77 -15.31 -7.94
CA TYR A 4 -43.44 -15.78 -8.36
C TYR A 4 -43.54 -16.21 -9.82
N THR A 5 -42.80 -15.54 -10.70
CA THR A 5 -42.69 -15.91 -12.11
C THR A 5 -41.58 -16.95 -12.24
N ILE A 6 -41.97 -18.20 -12.48
CA ILE A 6 -41.07 -19.27 -12.94
C ILE A 6 -40.87 -19.04 -14.44
N ILE A 7 -39.64 -18.72 -14.87
CA ILE A 7 -39.28 -18.73 -16.28
C ILE A 7 -38.85 -20.16 -16.63
N ALA A 8 -39.62 -20.78 -17.52
CA ALA A 8 -39.40 -22.11 -18.07
C ALA A 8 -38.14 -22.12 -18.97
N LEU A 9 -37.25 -23.07 -18.71
CA LEU A 9 -36.11 -23.37 -19.56
C LEU A 9 -36.62 -24.16 -20.77
N ALA A 10 -36.72 -23.50 -21.93
CA ALA A 10 -37.04 -24.15 -23.19
C ALA A 10 -35.86 -25.04 -23.60
N GLY A 11 -36.08 -26.35 -23.61
CA GLY A 11 -35.11 -27.34 -24.07
C GLY A 11 -34.86 -27.20 -25.56
N LEU A 12 -33.63 -26.85 -25.93
CA LEU A 12 -33.13 -27.04 -27.28
C LEU A 12 -32.75 -28.52 -27.46
N THR A 13 -33.47 -29.16 -28.37
CA THR A 13 -33.34 -30.55 -28.78
C THR A 13 -31.95 -30.81 -29.37
N LEU A 14 -31.16 -31.65 -28.70
CA LEU A 14 -30.04 -32.34 -29.32
C LEU A 14 -30.59 -33.43 -30.24
N ALA A 15 -30.57 -33.19 -31.55
CA ALA A 15 -30.77 -34.22 -32.54
C ALA A 15 -29.55 -35.15 -32.53
N SER A 16 -29.64 -36.23 -31.74
CA SER A 16 -28.72 -37.36 -31.76
C SER A 16 -29.00 -38.23 -32.99
N CYS A 17 -28.19 -38.10 -34.05
CA CYS A 17 -28.05 -39.14 -35.06
C CYS A 17 -26.98 -40.16 -34.61
N LYS A 18 -27.43 -41.35 -34.17
CA LYS A 18 -26.67 -42.61 -34.21
C LYS A 18 -26.75 -43.16 -35.65
N LYS A 19 -25.80 -43.86 -36.29
CA LYS A 19 -24.47 -44.43 -36.00
C LYS A 19 -23.94 -44.94 -37.36
N GLN A 20 -22.66 -44.79 -37.69
CA GLN A 20 -21.96 -45.81 -38.50
C GLN A 20 -20.46 -45.78 -38.23
N GLU A 21 -19.88 -46.97 -38.19
CA GLU A 21 -18.57 -47.30 -37.64
C GLU A 21 -17.42 -46.77 -38.51
N GLY A 22 -16.48 -46.11 -37.84
CA GLY A 22 -15.26 -45.57 -38.39
C GLY A 22 -14.66 -44.67 -37.32
N SER A 23 -13.59 -45.12 -36.66
CA SER A 23 -12.90 -44.36 -35.62
C SER A 23 -12.32 -43.08 -36.23
N ILE A 24 -13.07 -41.99 -36.13
CA ILE A 24 -12.56 -40.63 -36.26
C ILE A 24 -12.63 -40.07 -34.86
N ASN A 25 -11.47 -39.86 -34.22
CA ASN A 25 -11.41 -38.97 -33.07
C ASN A 25 -12.17 -37.70 -33.47
N PRO A 26 -13.18 -37.22 -32.72
CA PRO A 26 -13.73 -35.90 -32.99
C PRO A 26 -12.61 -34.91 -32.69
N VAL A 27 -11.87 -34.54 -33.74
CA VAL A 27 -11.07 -33.33 -33.76
C VAL A 27 -12.12 -32.24 -33.68
N THR A 28 -12.32 -31.69 -32.49
CA THR A 28 -12.98 -30.40 -32.32
C THR A 28 -12.35 -29.49 -33.38
N PRO A 29 -13.12 -28.92 -34.33
CA PRO A 29 -12.51 -28.16 -35.41
C PRO A 29 -11.68 -27.05 -34.77
N GLU A 30 -10.36 -27.12 -34.99
CA GLU A 30 -9.45 -26.05 -34.61
C GLU A 30 -10.01 -24.79 -35.27
N GLY A 31 -10.23 -23.72 -34.50
CA GLY A 31 -10.81 -22.49 -35.04
C GLY A 31 -10.04 -22.02 -36.27
N LYS A 32 -10.68 -21.22 -37.14
CA LYS A 32 -10.02 -20.69 -38.34
C LYS A 32 -8.92 -19.71 -37.95
N ASP A 33 -7.95 -19.50 -38.83
CA ASP A 33 -6.88 -18.53 -38.58
C ASP A 33 -7.43 -17.12 -38.40
N ALA A 34 -6.92 -16.43 -37.39
CA ALA A 34 -7.32 -15.08 -37.02
C ALA A 34 -6.11 -14.28 -36.56
N THR A 35 -6.25 -12.96 -36.56
CA THR A 35 -5.20 -12.05 -36.09
C THR A 35 -5.82 -10.98 -35.20
N ILE A 36 -5.22 -10.76 -34.04
CA ILE A 36 -5.57 -9.69 -33.11
C ILE A 36 -4.55 -8.57 -33.24
N THR A 37 -5.04 -7.33 -33.22
CA THR A 37 -4.21 -6.12 -33.13
C THR A 37 -4.51 -5.41 -31.82
N LEU A 38 -3.50 -5.22 -30.98
CA LEU A 38 -3.63 -4.64 -29.64
C LEU A 38 -3.03 -3.25 -29.57
N SER A 39 -3.82 -2.29 -29.15
CA SER A 39 -3.33 -0.98 -28.68
C SER A 39 -3.30 -1.01 -27.15
N ILE A 40 -2.22 -0.55 -26.54
CA ILE A 40 -2.06 -0.59 -25.07
C ILE A 40 -2.06 0.85 -24.56
N THR A 41 -2.94 1.14 -23.61
CA THR A 41 -3.08 2.46 -22.99
C THR A 41 -2.90 2.36 -21.49
N SER A 42 -2.66 3.47 -20.79
CA SER A 42 -2.74 3.47 -19.33
C SER A 42 -4.17 3.72 -18.88
N ALA A 43 -4.64 2.97 -17.89
CA ALA A 43 -5.90 3.34 -17.24
C ALA A 43 -5.70 4.60 -16.38
N ALA A 44 -6.67 5.50 -16.45
CA ALA A 44 -6.68 6.69 -15.60
C ALA A 44 -6.83 6.33 -14.11
N ASN A 45 -7.55 5.24 -13.76
CA ASN A 45 -7.84 4.82 -12.39
C ASN A 45 -8.05 3.31 -12.26
N ILE A 46 -7.72 2.75 -11.09
CA ILE A 46 -8.35 1.51 -10.58
C ILE A 46 -9.18 1.93 -9.36
N GLY A 47 -10.50 2.00 -9.50
CA GLY A 47 -11.40 2.22 -8.37
C GLY A 47 -11.80 3.67 -8.08
N THR A 48 -12.61 3.82 -7.02
CA THR A 48 -13.54 4.92 -6.69
C THR A 48 -12.91 6.12 -5.97
N TYR A 49 -11.58 6.33 -6.06
CA TYR A 49 -10.98 7.57 -5.56
C TYR A 49 -11.49 8.75 -6.38
N ALA A 50 -12.35 9.57 -5.78
CA ALA A 50 -12.59 10.90 -6.30
C ALA A 50 -11.25 11.64 -6.24
N SER A 51 -10.65 11.95 -7.40
CA SER A 51 -9.46 12.80 -7.43
C SER A 51 -9.79 14.07 -6.67
N THR A 52 -9.06 14.35 -5.59
CA THR A 52 -9.22 15.60 -4.84
C THR A 52 -8.53 16.77 -5.54
N SER A 53 -7.69 16.48 -6.56
CA SER A 53 -7.10 17.44 -7.49
C SER A 53 -6.23 16.73 -8.55
N GLY A 54 -6.56 16.85 -9.84
CA GLY A 54 -5.66 16.51 -10.96
C GLY A 54 -5.23 15.03 -11.10
N SER A 55 -4.27 14.78 -11.99
CA SER A 55 -3.56 13.50 -12.18
C SER A 55 -2.06 13.72 -12.03
N HIS A 56 -1.31 12.68 -11.63
CA HIS A 56 0.14 12.76 -11.51
C HIS A 56 0.85 11.90 -12.56
N ASP A 57 1.63 12.56 -13.41
CA ASP A 57 2.46 11.92 -14.41
C ASP A 57 3.67 11.29 -13.74
N GLY A 58 3.82 9.97 -13.87
CA GLY A 58 5.00 9.30 -13.32
C GLY A 58 6.32 9.88 -13.85
N THR A 59 7.41 9.68 -13.09
CA THR A 59 8.75 10.09 -13.50
C THR A 59 9.21 9.35 -14.77
N ALA A 60 10.30 9.80 -15.38
CA ALA A 60 10.87 9.14 -16.57
C ALA A 60 11.09 7.63 -16.35
N ASN A 61 11.63 7.24 -15.18
CA ASN A 61 11.86 5.83 -14.84
C ASN A 61 10.55 5.06 -14.68
N GLU A 62 9.52 5.71 -14.14
CA GLU A 62 8.18 5.11 -13.93
C GLU A 62 7.38 4.94 -15.23
N LYS A 63 7.89 5.48 -16.34
CA LYS A 63 7.34 5.39 -17.70
C LYS A 63 8.12 4.39 -18.58
N VAL A 64 9.25 3.86 -18.12
CA VAL A 64 10.08 2.92 -18.90
C VAL A 64 9.30 1.63 -19.15
N VAL A 65 9.27 1.21 -20.42
CA VAL A 65 8.74 -0.07 -20.89
C VAL A 65 9.90 -0.85 -21.54
N LYS A 66 10.18 -2.03 -21.02
CA LYS A 66 11.21 -2.95 -21.52
C LYS A 66 10.63 -4.21 -22.11
N THR A 67 9.52 -4.69 -21.55
CA THR A 67 8.82 -5.85 -22.07
C THR A 67 7.32 -5.66 -22.06
N ILE A 68 6.65 -6.26 -23.04
CA ILE A 68 5.20 -6.38 -23.12
C ILE A 68 4.91 -7.87 -23.29
N ASP A 69 4.25 -8.48 -22.31
CA ASP A 69 3.85 -9.87 -22.29
C ASP A 69 2.35 -9.94 -22.59
N VAL A 70 1.95 -10.66 -23.63
CA VAL A 70 0.55 -10.83 -24.00
C VAL A 70 0.14 -12.29 -23.85
N PHE A 71 -0.97 -12.51 -23.16
CA PHE A 71 -1.54 -13.81 -22.87
C PHE A 71 -2.96 -13.90 -23.47
N LEU A 72 -3.22 -14.95 -24.24
CA LEU A 72 -4.48 -15.26 -24.92
C LEU A 72 -4.94 -16.63 -24.46
N TYR A 73 -5.88 -16.63 -23.53
CA TYR A 73 -6.50 -17.83 -23.00
C TYR A 73 -7.78 -18.18 -23.75
N ASN A 74 -8.07 -19.47 -23.85
CA ASN A 74 -9.39 -19.97 -24.18
C ASN A 74 -10.36 -19.74 -23.00
N GLU A 75 -11.66 -19.96 -23.19
CA GLU A 75 -12.64 -19.79 -22.10
C GLU A 75 -12.44 -20.74 -20.92
N ASP A 76 -11.90 -21.94 -21.17
CA ASP A 76 -11.53 -22.91 -20.14
C ASP A 76 -10.30 -22.48 -19.31
N GLY A 77 -9.63 -21.41 -19.74
CA GLY A 77 -8.50 -20.79 -19.10
C GLY A 77 -7.13 -21.32 -19.45
N THR A 78 -7.06 -22.30 -20.35
CA THR A 78 -5.80 -22.74 -20.96
C THR A 78 -5.27 -21.70 -21.93
N LEU A 79 -3.95 -21.60 -22.08
CA LEU A 79 -3.40 -20.82 -23.19
C LEU A 79 -3.80 -21.44 -24.53
N SER A 80 -4.14 -20.58 -25.48
CA SER A 80 -4.29 -21.04 -26.86
C SER A 80 -2.95 -21.57 -27.41
N PRO A 81 -2.94 -22.43 -28.45
CA PRO A 81 -1.72 -23.03 -29.01
C PRO A 81 -0.62 -22.06 -29.50
N ALA A 82 -0.92 -20.75 -29.56
CA ALA A 82 0.03 -19.64 -29.78
C ALA A 82 -0.20 -18.49 -28.78
N GLY A 83 -0.77 -18.80 -27.61
CA GLY A 83 -1.44 -17.86 -26.73
C GLY A 83 -0.53 -16.98 -25.90
N TYR A 84 0.78 -17.04 -26.10
CA TYR A 84 1.72 -16.18 -25.40
C TYR A 84 2.71 -15.55 -26.38
N LYS A 85 2.89 -14.24 -26.28
CA LYS A 85 3.93 -13.51 -27.00
C LYS A 85 4.54 -12.46 -26.09
N ARG A 86 5.88 -12.41 -26.05
CA ARG A 86 6.64 -11.37 -25.37
C ARG A 86 7.33 -10.50 -26.40
N PHE A 87 7.12 -9.20 -26.30
CA PHE A 87 7.84 -8.17 -27.03
C PHE A 87 8.91 -7.58 -26.11
N SER A 88 10.11 -7.35 -26.62
CA SER A 88 11.24 -6.81 -25.86
C SER A 88 12.04 -5.82 -26.70
N GLU A 89 12.90 -5.05 -26.04
CA GLU A 89 13.79 -4.08 -26.70
C GLU A 89 12.99 -3.08 -27.56
N GLY A 90 13.39 -2.84 -28.81
CA GLY A 90 12.69 -1.91 -29.70
C GLY A 90 11.24 -2.30 -30.03
N GLU A 91 10.84 -3.55 -29.76
CA GLU A 91 9.46 -3.99 -29.95
C GLU A 91 8.56 -3.67 -28.76
N ALA A 92 9.12 -3.36 -27.59
CA ALA A 92 8.40 -3.03 -26.36
C ALA A 92 7.97 -1.54 -26.31
N ASP A 93 7.43 -1.06 -27.42
CA ASP A 93 6.92 0.29 -27.58
C ASP A 93 5.39 0.32 -27.49
N LEU A 94 4.82 1.18 -26.64
CA LEU A 94 3.38 1.31 -26.48
C LEU A 94 2.70 2.08 -27.62
N THR A 95 3.44 2.85 -28.42
CA THR A 95 2.88 3.64 -29.53
C THR A 95 2.58 2.81 -30.77
N THR A 96 3.27 1.68 -30.92
CA THR A 96 3.08 0.75 -32.05
C THR A 96 2.15 -0.41 -31.65
N PRO A 97 0.99 -0.58 -32.32
CA PRO A 97 0.08 -1.71 -32.05
C PRO A 97 0.76 -3.07 -32.17
N LYS A 98 0.32 -4.03 -31.35
CA LYS A 98 0.90 -5.39 -31.28
C LYS A 98 0.01 -6.39 -32.00
N THR A 99 0.60 -7.14 -32.93
CA THR A 99 -0.11 -8.16 -33.70
C THR A 99 0.20 -9.57 -33.22
N ILE A 100 -0.84 -10.37 -33.03
CA ILE A 100 -0.76 -11.76 -32.56
C ILE A 100 -1.65 -12.65 -33.42
N ALA A 101 -1.05 -13.70 -33.99
CA ALA A 101 -1.78 -14.75 -34.69
C ALA A 101 -2.49 -15.66 -33.68
N THR A 102 -3.73 -16.02 -33.97
CA THR A 102 -4.55 -16.89 -33.13
C THR A 102 -5.59 -17.63 -33.96
N LYS A 103 -6.56 -18.28 -33.30
CA LYS A 103 -7.70 -18.93 -33.92
C LYS A 103 -9.01 -18.25 -33.52
N THR A 104 -10.04 -18.37 -34.35
CA THR A 104 -11.40 -17.88 -34.06
C THR A 104 -11.98 -18.47 -32.78
N GLY A 105 -12.98 -17.79 -32.22
CA GLY A 105 -13.72 -18.20 -31.04
C GLY A 105 -13.43 -17.33 -29.82
N PRO A 106 -14.02 -17.65 -28.67
CA PRO A 106 -13.95 -16.80 -27.50
C PRO A 106 -12.56 -16.86 -26.85
N LYS A 107 -12.01 -15.69 -26.52
CA LYS A 107 -10.69 -15.50 -25.91
C LYS A 107 -10.73 -14.51 -24.76
N ARG A 108 -9.87 -14.75 -23.77
CA ARG A 108 -9.53 -13.78 -22.72
C ARG A 108 -8.11 -13.27 -22.94
N ILE A 109 -7.95 -11.96 -23.00
CA ILE A 109 -6.68 -11.31 -23.34
C ILE A 109 -6.16 -10.54 -22.13
N TYR A 110 -4.90 -10.80 -21.79
CA TYR A 110 -4.19 -10.10 -20.74
C TYR A 110 -2.85 -9.58 -21.24
N VAL A 111 -2.46 -8.42 -20.72
CA VAL A 111 -1.25 -7.71 -21.07
C VAL A 111 -0.53 -7.35 -19.78
N GLY A 112 0.70 -7.84 -19.67
CA GLY A 112 1.66 -7.43 -18.66
C GLY A 112 2.74 -6.55 -19.25
N ILE A 113 3.20 -5.56 -18.47
CA ILE A 113 4.36 -4.74 -18.80
C ILE A 113 5.42 -5.00 -17.74
N ASN A 114 6.67 -5.14 -18.20
CA ASN A 114 7.85 -5.33 -17.36
C ASN A 114 7.73 -6.50 -16.37
N LEU A 115 6.96 -7.54 -16.68
CA LEU A 115 6.81 -8.70 -15.80
C LEU A 115 8.14 -9.47 -15.69
N PRO A 116 8.58 -9.91 -14.50
CA PRO A 116 9.69 -10.83 -14.39
C PRO A 116 9.33 -12.15 -15.09
N LEU A 117 10.34 -12.83 -15.64
CA LEU A 117 10.12 -14.05 -16.40
C LEU A 117 9.50 -15.17 -15.56
N SER A 118 9.82 -15.22 -14.26
CA SER A 118 9.22 -16.13 -13.28
C SER A 118 7.70 -15.99 -13.24
N LEU A 119 7.21 -14.76 -13.10
CA LEU A 119 5.78 -14.47 -13.10
C LEU A 119 5.16 -14.69 -14.47
N ALA A 120 5.81 -14.25 -15.55
CA ALA A 120 5.30 -14.49 -16.90
C ALA A 120 5.15 -15.99 -17.19
N ASN A 121 6.06 -16.83 -16.68
CA ASN A 121 5.95 -18.28 -16.81
C ASN A 121 4.81 -18.85 -15.96
N LEU A 122 4.64 -18.41 -14.71
CA LEU A 122 3.51 -18.79 -13.86
C LEU A 122 2.16 -18.50 -14.54
N LEU A 123 2.05 -17.35 -15.19
CA LEU A 123 0.82 -16.96 -15.89
C LEU A 123 0.55 -17.81 -17.14
N LYS A 124 1.54 -18.51 -17.70
CA LYS A 124 1.29 -19.36 -18.89
C LYS A 124 0.48 -20.61 -18.59
N ASP A 125 0.43 -21.05 -17.33
CA ASP A 125 -0.23 -22.30 -17.00
C ASP A 125 -1.75 -22.18 -17.10
N ASN A 126 -2.32 -21.14 -16.48
CA ASN A 126 -3.76 -20.85 -16.50
C ASN A 126 -4.03 -19.41 -16.06
N TYR A 127 -5.08 -18.75 -16.57
CA TYR A 127 -5.42 -17.39 -16.10
C TYR A 127 -5.75 -17.34 -14.59
N GLN A 128 -6.16 -18.46 -13.98
CA GLN A 128 -6.40 -18.54 -12.53
C GLN A 128 -5.13 -18.25 -11.71
N ALA A 129 -3.94 -18.45 -12.27
CA ALA A 129 -2.67 -18.11 -11.63
C ALA A 129 -2.55 -16.61 -11.34
N MET A 130 -3.32 -15.74 -12.00
CA MET A 130 -3.38 -14.29 -11.70
C MET A 130 -3.94 -13.99 -10.30
N GLN A 131 -4.66 -14.94 -9.70
CA GLN A 131 -5.24 -14.88 -8.35
C GLN A 131 -4.44 -15.74 -7.36
N THR A 132 -3.27 -16.25 -7.75
CA THR A 132 -2.33 -16.88 -6.82
C THR A 132 -1.43 -15.81 -6.20
N PRO A 133 -1.20 -15.80 -4.87
CA PRO A 133 -0.31 -14.85 -4.24
C PRO A 133 1.09 -14.89 -4.86
N TYR A 134 1.56 -13.75 -5.38
CA TYR A 134 2.93 -13.58 -5.87
C TYR A 134 3.76 -12.83 -4.83
N ALA A 135 4.87 -13.43 -4.41
CA ALA A 135 5.76 -12.82 -3.43
C ALA A 135 6.37 -11.51 -3.94
N VAL A 136 6.32 -10.47 -3.11
CA VAL A 136 6.83 -9.14 -3.41
C VAL A 136 8.36 -9.16 -3.32
N ASN A 137 9.00 -8.96 -4.46
CA ASN A 137 10.40 -8.57 -4.54
C ASN A 137 10.48 -7.17 -5.16
N MET A 138 10.66 -6.13 -4.34
CA MET A 138 10.66 -4.74 -4.84
C MET A 138 11.74 -4.48 -5.90
N ASN A 139 12.84 -5.23 -5.89
CA ASN A 139 13.89 -5.16 -6.92
C ASN A 139 13.45 -5.74 -8.27
N GLU A 140 12.34 -6.47 -8.32
CA GLU A 140 11.72 -6.94 -9.57
C GLU A 140 10.52 -6.05 -9.94
N LEU A 141 9.71 -5.65 -8.96
CA LEU A 141 8.46 -4.92 -9.20
C LEU A 141 8.68 -3.46 -9.60
N ALA A 142 9.77 -2.84 -9.11
CA ALA A 142 10.11 -1.45 -9.38
C ALA A 142 11.62 -1.25 -9.47
N THR A 143 12.12 -0.99 -10.67
CA THR A 143 13.53 -0.68 -10.87
C THR A 143 13.70 0.61 -11.66
N ALA A 144 14.76 1.36 -11.34
CA ALA A 144 15.12 2.54 -12.12
C ALA A 144 15.46 2.19 -13.58
N THR A 145 15.88 0.95 -13.85
CA THR A 145 16.35 0.48 -15.17
C THR A 145 15.30 -0.24 -16.00
N ASN A 146 14.43 -1.03 -15.37
CA ASN A 146 13.41 -1.84 -16.07
C ASN A 146 12.01 -1.24 -15.97
N GLY A 147 11.83 -0.13 -15.24
CA GLY A 147 10.54 0.50 -15.03
C GLY A 147 9.69 -0.24 -14.00
N LEU A 148 8.38 -0.07 -14.13
CA LEU A 148 7.38 -0.61 -13.19
C LEU A 148 6.56 -1.71 -13.85
N MET A 149 6.21 -2.72 -13.06
CA MET A 149 5.25 -3.72 -13.49
C MET A 149 3.85 -3.14 -13.64
N MET A 150 3.21 -3.49 -14.76
CA MET A 150 1.81 -3.15 -15.01
C MET A 150 1.06 -4.37 -15.50
N PHE A 151 -0.23 -4.40 -15.24
CA PHE A 151 -1.11 -5.44 -15.71
C PHE A 151 -2.50 -4.87 -16.00
N ASN A 152 -3.21 -5.45 -16.95
CA ASN A 152 -4.61 -5.08 -17.17
C ASN A 152 -5.51 -5.78 -16.15
N GLN A 153 -6.47 -5.03 -15.62
CA GLN A 153 -7.60 -5.64 -14.92
C GLN A 153 -8.47 -6.26 -16.02
N GLY A 154 -8.58 -7.59 -16.03
CA GLY A 154 -9.00 -8.38 -17.19
C GLY A 154 -10.21 -7.85 -17.97
N LEU A 155 -10.20 -8.09 -19.28
CA LEU A 155 -11.36 -7.83 -20.14
C LEU A 155 -12.36 -9.01 -20.07
N ALA A 156 -13.62 -8.71 -20.36
CA ALA A 156 -14.62 -9.74 -20.66
C ALA A 156 -14.16 -10.63 -21.82
N SER A 157 -14.69 -11.86 -21.90
CA SER A 157 -14.45 -12.78 -23.04
C SER A 157 -14.78 -12.07 -24.36
N LEU A 158 -13.87 -12.13 -25.33
CA LEU A 158 -13.99 -11.50 -26.64
C LEU A 158 -14.07 -12.58 -27.74
N GLU A 159 -15.07 -12.47 -28.61
CA GLU A 159 -15.26 -13.40 -29.73
C GLU A 159 -14.37 -13.03 -30.92
N ILE A 160 -13.33 -13.81 -31.17
CA ILE A 160 -12.36 -13.55 -32.25
C ILE A 160 -12.89 -14.03 -33.61
N LYS A 161 -12.86 -13.14 -34.60
CA LYS A 161 -13.32 -13.38 -35.97
C LYS A 161 -12.18 -13.83 -36.89
N GLU A 162 -12.54 -14.51 -37.98
CA GLU A 162 -11.58 -15.02 -38.97
C GLU A 162 -10.77 -13.88 -39.62
N GLY A 163 -9.48 -14.13 -39.87
CA GLY A 163 -8.58 -13.19 -40.52
C GLY A 163 -8.26 -11.93 -39.70
N ASN A 164 -7.92 -10.84 -40.41
CA ASN A 164 -7.66 -9.52 -39.84
C ASN A 164 -8.95 -8.69 -39.80
N HIS A 165 -9.92 -9.16 -39.01
CA HIS A 165 -11.23 -8.51 -38.89
C HIS A 165 -11.14 -7.22 -38.07
N ALA A 166 -12.01 -6.24 -38.34
CA ALA A 166 -12.05 -4.97 -37.61
C ALA A 166 -12.29 -5.17 -36.11
N ASP A 167 -13.20 -6.08 -35.74
CA ASP A 167 -13.52 -6.43 -34.34
C ASP A 167 -12.34 -7.07 -33.59
N ASN A 168 -11.30 -7.54 -34.28
CA ASN A 168 -10.10 -8.07 -33.63
C ASN A 168 -9.09 -6.97 -33.26
N LYS A 169 -9.43 -5.69 -33.47
CA LYS A 169 -8.63 -4.53 -33.02
C LYS A 169 -9.12 -4.10 -31.63
N ILE A 170 -8.26 -4.25 -30.63
CA ILE A 170 -8.65 -4.15 -29.22
C ILE A 170 -7.71 -3.18 -28.50
N THR A 171 -8.28 -2.26 -27.73
CA THR A 171 -7.52 -1.40 -26.82
C THR A 171 -7.56 -1.98 -25.41
N ILE A 172 -6.39 -2.20 -24.82
CA ILE A 172 -6.24 -2.78 -23.49
C ILE A 172 -5.61 -1.76 -22.54
N PRO A 173 -6.35 -1.29 -21.52
CA PRO A 173 -5.78 -0.44 -20.49
C PRO A 173 -4.96 -1.28 -19.50
N VAL A 174 -3.75 -0.84 -19.20
CA VAL A 174 -2.88 -1.42 -18.16
C VAL A 174 -2.67 -0.44 -17.02
N THR A 175 -2.36 -0.99 -15.86
CA THR A 175 -2.21 -0.23 -14.62
C THR A 175 -1.05 -0.76 -13.81
N ARG A 176 -0.34 0.12 -13.12
CA ARG A 176 0.77 -0.30 -12.25
C ARG A 176 0.25 -1.22 -11.16
N LEU A 177 1.04 -2.24 -10.82
CA LEU A 177 0.75 -3.15 -9.69
C LEU A 177 1.14 -2.59 -8.33
N LEU A 178 1.80 -1.42 -8.33
CA LEU A 178 2.26 -0.73 -7.13
C LEU A 178 1.57 0.61 -6.98
N ALA A 179 1.45 1.05 -5.73
CA ALA A 179 1.24 2.44 -5.38
C ALA A 179 2.60 3.12 -5.10
N LYS A 180 2.59 4.42 -4.87
CA LYS A 180 3.75 5.14 -4.35
C LYS A 180 3.36 6.19 -3.32
N ALA A 181 4.26 6.49 -2.40
CA ALA A 181 4.11 7.57 -1.45
C ALA A 181 5.32 8.50 -1.44
N GLY A 182 5.06 9.81 -1.31
CA GLY A 182 6.07 10.84 -1.13
C GLY A 182 5.69 11.77 0.01
N VAL A 183 6.69 12.27 0.74
CA VAL A 183 6.49 13.08 1.94
C VAL A 183 7.29 14.36 1.84
N MET A 184 6.63 15.48 2.05
CA MET A 184 7.25 16.80 2.02
C MET A 184 6.79 17.67 3.18
N GLN A 185 7.52 18.75 3.41
CA GLN A 185 7.15 19.77 4.38
C GLN A 185 6.03 20.65 3.84
N HIS A 186 5.06 21.01 4.69
CA HIS A 186 4.10 22.06 4.40
C HIS A 186 4.75 23.44 4.52
N GLU A 187 4.13 24.48 3.93
CA GLU A 187 4.67 25.83 3.97
C GLU A 187 4.81 26.39 5.40
N ASN A 188 3.87 26.02 6.26
CA ASN A 188 3.77 26.47 7.65
C ASN A 188 4.27 25.42 8.64
N LEU A 189 5.24 24.58 8.26
CA LEU A 189 5.74 23.52 9.13
C LEU A 189 6.22 24.09 10.49
N SER A 190 5.59 23.65 11.58
CA SER A 190 6.07 23.89 12.94
C SER A 190 6.93 22.72 13.44
N LEU A 191 8.21 22.99 13.67
CA LEU A 191 9.17 22.06 14.27
C LEU A 191 9.31 22.21 15.79
N ASN A 192 8.71 23.25 16.36
CA ASN A 192 8.64 23.42 17.81
C ASN A 192 7.44 22.64 18.33
N THR A 193 7.67 21.86 19.38
CA THR A 193 6.63 21.11 20.07
C THR A 193 6.66 21.47 21.55
N GLN A 194 5.68 20.99 22.31
CA GLN A 194 5.80 21.06 23.77
C GLN A 194 7.07 20.31 24.21
N GLY A 195 7.91 21.00 24.99
CA GLY A 195 9.11 20.44 25.61
C GLY A 195 10.39 20.38 24.75
N GLY A 196 10.36 20.72 23.45
CA GLY A 196 11.56 20.71 22.61
C GLY A 196 11.35 21.03 21.14
N SER A 197 12.35 20.70 20.33
CA SER A 197 12.34 20.91 18.88
C SER A 197 12.64 19.62 18.11
N VAL A 198 12.02 19.47 16.95
CA VAL A 198 12.18 18.35 16.02
C VAL A 198 13.07 18.76 14.84
N SER A 199 13.92 17.84 14.39
CA SER A 199 14.84 18.06 13.26
C SER A 199 15.12 16.75 12.51
N ASN A 200 15.87 16.81 11.40
CA ASN A 200 16.31 15.65 10.62
C ASN A 200 15.16 14.71 10.22
N LEU A 201 14.13 15.28 9.58
CA LEU A 201 12.95 14.53 9.17
C LEU A 201 13.30 13.56 8.04
N GLN A 202 13.04 12.28 8.30
CA GLN A 202 13.14 11.22 7.32
C GLN A 202 11.88 10.37 7.37
N TYR A 203 11.60 9.61 6.32
CA TYR A 203 10.47 8.70 6.30
C TYR A 203 10.75 7.39 5.56
N THR A 204 9.97 6.38 5.92
CA THR A 204 9.86 5.11 5.19
C THR A 204 8.41 4.62 5.28
N ILE A 205 8.14 3.43 4.75
CA ILE A 205 6.83 2.80 4.80
C ILE A 205 6.90 1.56 5.69
N GLY A 206 6.04 1.55 6.72
CA GLY A 206 5.84 0.39 7.58
C GLY A 206 4.70 -0.49 7.09
N GLN A 207 4.76 -1.78 7.42
CA GLN A 207 3.66 -2.72 7.22
C GLN A 207 3.28 -2.88 5.75
N ARG A 208 4.30 -3.17 4.92
CA ARG A 208 4.11 -3.44 3.50
C ARG A 208 3.67 -4.88 3.30
N ASN A 209 2.73 -5.08 2.39
CA ASN A 209 2.31 -6.40 1.98
C ASN A 209 3.49 -7.19 1.37
N LYS A 210 3.62 -8.48 1.68
CA LYS A 210 4.63 -9.38 1.09
C LYS A 210 4.11 -10.17 -0.10
N ASN A 211 2.81 -10.09 -0.39
CA ASN A 211 2.21 -10.74 -1.54
C ASN A 211 1.31 -9.78 -2.31
N ILE A 212 1.17 -10.00 -3.61
CA ILE A 212 0.18 -9.31 -4.46
C ILE A 212 -0.60 -10.33 -5.28
N PHE A 213 -1.79 -9.96 -5.72
CA PHE A 213 -2.42 -10.59 -6.87
C PHE A 213 -2.09 -9.79 -8.12
N VAL A 214 -1.84 -10.45 -9.25
CA VAL A 214 -1.53 -9.72 -10.49
C VAL A 214 -2.80 -9.33 -11.22
N GLY A 215 -3.84 -10.17 -11.12
CA GLY A 215 -5.15 -9.94 -11.72
C GLY A 215 -5.99 -8.86 -11.04
N HIS A 216 -7.27 -8.84 -11.40
CA HIS A 216 -8.29 -7.97 -10.79
C HIS A 216 -8.45 -8.27 -9.29
N LEU A 217 -8.62 -7.23 -8.47
CA LEU A 217 -8.95 -7.36 -7.05
C LEU A 217 -10.45 -7.55 -6.87
N TYR A 218 -10.90 -8.78 -6.65
CA TYR A 218 -12.32 -9.03 -6.38
C TYR A 218 -12.71 -8.43 -5.03
N ASP A 219 -13.76 -7.60 -5.04
CA ASP A 219 -14.23 -6.86 -3.85
C ASP A 219 -13.12 -6.11 -3.11
N PHE A 220 -12.10 -5.62 -3.85
CA PHE A 220 -10.96 -4.89 -3.30
C PHE A 220 -10.11 -5.71 -2.30
N LYS A 221 -10.13 -7.04 -2.39
CA LYS A 221 -9.34 -7.93 -1.52
C LYS A 221 -8.01 -8.28 -2.15
N ASP A 222 -6.91 -7.94 -1.48
CA ASP A 222 -5.58 -8.42 -1.86
C ASP A 222 -5.23 -9.78 -1.23
N ALA A 223 -4.00 -10.23 -1.49
CA ALA A 223 -3.48 -11.53 -1.09
C ALA A 223 -3.44 -11.79 0.42
N ASN A 224 -3.36 -10.74 1.24
CA ASN A 224 -3.28 -10.79 2.70
C ASN A 224 -4.45 -10.02 3.36
N TRP A 225 -5.59 -9.91 2.67
CA TRP A 225 -6.77 -9.19 3.16
C TRP A 225 -7.35 -9.74 4.47
N THR A 226 -7.30 -11.06 4.67
CA THR A 226 -7.87 -11.72 5.85
C THR A 226 -7.18 -11.25 7.13
N TYR A 227 -7.96 -11.03 8.20
CA TYR A 227 -7.39 -10.68 9.49
C TYR A 227 -6.49 -11.80 10.05
N ILE A 228 -5.31 -11.41 10.54
CA ILE A 228 -4.27 -12.24 11.13
C ILE A 228 -3.92 -11.58 12.45
N ASP A 229 -4.24 -12.27 13.55
CA ASP A 229 -3.90 -11.82 14.89
C ASP A 229 -2.38 -12.01 15.12
N PRO A 230 -1.59 -10.93 15.28
CA PRO A 230 -0.14 -11.04 15.44
C PRO A 230 0.27 -11.72 16.75
N LYS A 231 -0.58 -11.75 17.78
CA LYS A 231 -0.30 -12.41 19.07
C LYS A 231 -0.55 -13.91 18.99
N LEU A 232 -1.55 -14.34 18.22
CA LEU A 232 -1.91 -15.75 18.05
C LEU A 232 -1.18 -16.42 16.89
N ALA A 233 -0.80 -15.66 15.86
CA ALA A 233 -0.26 -16.16 14.59
C ALA A 233 0.96 -15.36 14.09
N ALA A 234 1.94 -15.11 14.96
CA ALA A 234 3.11 -14.29 14.64
C ALA A 234 3.89 -14.74 13.38
N ALA A 235 3.99 -16.05 13.12
CA ALA A 235 4.68 -16.57 11.94
C ALA A 235 3.95 -16.23 10.63
N GLU A 236 2.62 -16.38 10.62
CA GLU A 236 1.77 -16.04 9.48
C GLU A 236 1.79 -14.52 9.24
N TYR A 237 1.66 -13.74 10.31
CA TYR A 237 1.77 -12.29 10.27
C TYR A 237 3.11 -11.83 9.66
N ASN A 238 4.22 -12.39 10.13
CA ASN A 238 5.55 -12.06 9.62
C ASN A 238 5.79 -12.58 8.19
N ALA A 239 5.05 -13.59 7.74
CA ALA A 239 5.06 -14.03 6.34
C ALA A 239 4.23 -13.12 5.43
N ALA A 240 3.16 -12.51 5.97
CA ALA A 240 2.26 -11.63 5.25
C ALA A 240 2.77 -10.18 5.13
N PHE A 241 3.40 -9.65 6.18
CA PHE A 241 3.78 -8.24 6.23
C PHE A 241 5.27 -8.04 6.46
N THR A 242 5.80 -6.99 5.86
CA THR A 242 7.13 -6.45 6.18
C THR A 242 6.94 -5.38 7.25
N GLY A 243 7.68 -5.50 8.36
CA GLY A 243 7.78 -4.42 9.35
C GLY A 243 8.40 -3.14 8.76
N VAL A 244 8.75 -2.19 9.62
CA VAL A 244 9.54 -1.04 9.18
C VAL A 244 10.93 -1.52 8.78
N LEU A 245 11.43 -1.06 7.63
CA LEU A 245 12.82 -1.31 7.23
C LEU A 245 13.68 -0.14 7.67
N SER A 246 14.45 -0.36 8.74
CA SER A 246 15.29 0.65 9.40
C SER A 246 16.36 1.28 8.48
N THR A 247 16.71 0.61 7.38
CA THR A 247 17.72 1.04 6.41
C THR A 247 17.17 1.92 5.28
N ASP A 248 15.85 1.98 5.09
CA ASP A 248 15.25 2.50 3.85
C ASP A 248 14.74 3.95 3.99
N TYR A 249 15.16 4.67 5.01
CA TYR A 249 14.69 6.03 5.24
C TYR A 249 15.17 6.99 4.16
N LYS A 250 14.22 7.72 3.60
CA LYS A 250 14.45 8.84 2.68
C LYS A 250 14.28 10.16 3.43
N PRO A 251 15.00 11.22 3.07
CA PRO A 251 14.75 12.55 3.63
C PRO A 251 13.31 12.99 3.30
N VAL A 252 12.66 13.69 4.23
CA VAL A 252 11.42 14.41 3.93
C VAL A 252 11.77 15.64 3.11
N ASP A 253 11.13 15.78 1.96
CA ASP A 253 11.46 16.84 1.01
C ASP A 253 11.04 18.22 1.48
N ALA A 254 11.76 19.24 1.02
CA ALA A 254 11.39 20.63 1.24
C ALA A 254 10.04 20.96 0.59
N LYS A 255 9.36 22.00 1.10
CA LYS A 255 8.06 22.48 0.59
C LYS A 255 8.04 22.83 -0.91
N THR A 256 9.20 23.08 -1.50
CA THR A 256 9.38 23.45 -2.91
C THR A 256 9.56 22.24 -3.83
N ALA A 257 9.61 21.02 -3.30
CA ALA A 257 9.79 19.83 -4.11
C ALA A 257 8.62 19.67 -5.08
N THR A 258 8.96 19.51 -6.36
CA THR A 258 8.01 19.13 -7.40
C THR A 258 7.84 17.62 -7.39
N THR A 259 6.82 17.10 -8.06
CA THR A 259 6.58 15.66 -8.05
C THR A 259 7.65 14.84 -8.78
N GLU A 260 8.38 15.44 -9.73
CA GLU A 260 9.51 14.81 -10.41
C GLU A 260 10.76 14.70 -9.51
N THR A 261 10.90 15.62 -8.55
CA THR A 261 12.04 15.68 -7.63
C THR A 261 11.74 15.09 -6.26
N LEU A 262 10.47 14.80 -5.98
CA LEU A 262 10.01 14.26 -4.71
C LEU A 262 10.59 12.86 -4.53
N ASN A 263 11.20 12.62 -3.38
CA ASN A 263 11.55 11.28 -2.96
C ASN A 263 10.26 10.47 -2.84
N THR A 264 10.27 9.26 -3.42
CA THR A 264 9.12 8.35 -3.35
C THR A 264 9.55 6.98 -2.89
N VAL A 265 8.62 6.29 -2.24
CA VAL A 265 8.72 4.88 -1.89
C VAL A 265 7.57 4.15 -2.57
N TYR A 266 7.89 3.06 -3.27
CA TYR A 266 6.88 2.20 -3.88
C TYR A 266 6.28 1.25 -2.85
N ILE A 267 4.99 0.99 -2.97
CA ILE A 267 4.20 0.26 -1.99
C ILE A 267 3.35 -0.77 -2.74
N PRO A 268 3.41 -2.06 -2.38
CA PRO A 268 2.40 -3.01 -2.85
C PRO A 268 1.03 -2.65 -2.28
N GLU A 269 -0.03 -3.06 -2.96
CA GLU A 269 -1.37 -2.91 -2.42
C GLU A 269 -1.51 -3.57 -1.05
N ASN A 270 -2.32 -2.97 -0.17
CA ASN A 270 -2.59 -3.49 1.16
C ASN A 270 -3.95 -2.98 1.64
N THR A 271 -4.89 -3.90 1.65
CA THR A 271 -6.28 -3.78 2.06
C THR A 271 -6.49 -4.81 3.17
N SER A 272 -7.46 -4.59 4.04
CA SER A 272 -7.67 -5.50 5.16
C SER A 272 -9.15 -5.64 5.46
N GLU A 273 -9.52 -6.82 5.97
CA GLU A 273 -10.86 -7.11 6.50
C GLU A 273 -11.17 -6.17 7.67
N LYS A 274 -10.17 -5.95 8.53
CA LYS A 274 -10.22 -5.01 9.64
C LYS A 274 -9.14 -3.95 9.49
N SER A 275 -9.52 -2.68 9.60
CA SER A 275 -8.58 -1.55 9.55
C SER A 275 -7.84 -1.41 10.89
N GLU A 276 -7.06 -2.40 11.32
CA GLU A 276 -6.28 -2.37 12.57
C GLU A 276 -4.85 -1.86 12.36
N HIS A 277 -4.26 -1.26 13.41
CA HIS A 277 -2.91 -0.68 13.36
C HIS A 277 -1.81 -1.69 12.99
N SER A 278 -2.08 -2.98 13.20
CA SER A 278 -1.23 -4.12 12.88
C SER A 278 -1.32 -4.57 11.42
N GLN A 279 -2.32 -4.18 10.64
CA GLN A 279 -2.46 -4.67 9.25
C GLN A 279 -2.39 -3.58 8.19
N VAL A 280 -2.64 -2.33 8.56
CA VAL A 280 -2.68 -1.19 7.66
C VAL A 280 -1.30 -0.60 7.37
N THR A 281 -0.97 -0.37 6.10
CA THR A 281 0.26 0.34 5.73
C THR A 281 0.26 1.81 6.20
N TYR A 282 1.40 2.28 6.71
CA TYR A 282 1.56 3.66 7.19
C TYR A 282 2.92 4.25 6.77
N ILE A 283 3.00 5.57 6.72
CA ILE A 283 4.27 6.29 6.67
C ILE A 283 4.85 6.31 8.08
N GLN A 284 6.06 5.79 8.23
CA GLN A 284 6.87 5.94 9.43
C GLN A 284 7.77 7.16 9.25
N VAL A 285 7.51 8.23 10.00
CA VAL A 285 8.40 9.40 10.07
C VAL A 285 9.37 9.19 11.22
N LYS A 286 10.66 9.39 10.95
CA LYS A 286 11.75 9.38 11.93
C LYS A 286 12.34 10.77 12.01
N THR A 287 12.60 11.24 13.22
CA THR A 287 13.16 12.56 13.46
C THR A 287 14.15 12.52 14.62
N LYS A 288 14.90 13.61 14.80
CA LYS A 288 15.69 13.87 16.01
C LYS A 288 15.00 14.94 16.86
N PHE A 289 14.64 14.56 18.08
CA PHE A 289 14.10 15.47 19.09
C PHE A 289 15.22 15.98 19.99
N THR A 290 15.19 17.29 20.27
CA THR A 290 16.07 17.93 21.25
C THR A 290 15.22 18.60 22.32
N PRO A 291 15.27 18.14 23.58
CA PRO A 291 14.57 18.80 24.67
C PRO A 291 15.02 20.25 24.84
N ALA A 292 14.08 21.17 25.06
CA ALA A 292 14.38 22.58 25.31
C ALA A 292 14.98 22.81 26.71
N LYS A 293 14.65 21.95 27.67
CA LYS A 293 15.12 22.00 29.04
C LYS A 293 15.44 20.60 29.53
N ILE A 294 16.65 20.43 30.06
CA ILE A 294 17.06 19.24 30.81
C ILE A 294 17.01 19.58 32.30
N GLU A 295 16.40 18.70 33.08
CA GLU A 295 16.32 18.90 34.53
C GLU A 295 17.71 18.91 35.18
N ALA A 296 17.79 19.63 36.29
CA ALA A 296 19.03 19.95 36.99
C ALA A 296 20.10 20.69 36.16
N GLY A 297 19.75 21.22 34.97
CA GLY A 297 20.69 21.93 34.10
C GLY A 297 21.79 21.02 33.53
N ALA A 298 21.58 19.70 33.54
CA ALA A 298 22.55 18.74 33.05
C ALA A 298 22.72 18.85 31.53
N THR A 299 23.93 18.54 31.07
CA THR A 299 24.23 18.44 29.63
C THR A 299 23.84 17.07 29.11
N LEU A 300 23.20 17.02 27.95
CA LEU A 300 22.94 15.74 27.28
C LEU A 300 24.26 15.03 26.92
N PRO A 301 24.28 13.69 26.96
CA PRO A 301 25.36 12.92 26.36
C PRO A 301 25.57 13.30 24.88
N ALA A 302 26.80 13.11 24.39
CA ALA A 302 27.20 13.53 23.04
C ALA A 302 26.39 12.87 21.91
N ASP A 303 25.88 11.66 22.14
CA ASP A 303 25.04 10.94 21.20
C ASP A 303 23.62 11.55 21.11
N GLY A 304 23.23 12.39 22.07
CA GLY A 304 21.92 13.02 22.18
C GLY A 304 20.87 12.17 22.90
N THR A 305 21.27 11.06 23.54
CA THR A 305 20.36 10.20 24.30
C THR A 305 19.75 10.96 25.49
N PHE A 306 18.44 10.84 25.69
CA PHE A 306 17.76 11.41 26.84
C PHE A 306 16.67 10.48 27.38
N TYR A 307 16.26 10.77 28.61
CA TYR A 307 15.21 10.04 29.32
C TYR A 307 14.05 10.97 29.61
N VAL A 308 12.83 10.47 29.47
CA VAL A 308 11.62 11.23 29.76
C VAL A 308 10.86 10.55 30.87
N VAL A 309 10.55 11.31 31.92
CA VAL A 309 9.57 10.90 32.93
C VAL A 309 8.23 11.50 32.53
N PHE A 310 7.28 10.62 32.27
CA PHE A 310 5.86 10.94 32.24
C PHE A 310 5.28 10.57 33.60
N GLY A 311 4.71 11.52 34.33
CA GLY A 311 4.17 11.25 35.66
C GLY A 311 2.88 12.00 35.94
N GLN A 312 1.88 11.30 36.47
CA GLN A 312 0.63 11.92 36.94
C GLN A 312 0.76 12.29 38.41
N ILE A 313 0.55 13.57 38.75
CA ILE A 313 0.64 14.03 40.14
C ILE A 313 -0.71 13.86 40.83
N GLY A 314 -0.76 13.01 41.86
CA GLY A 314 -2.00 12.72 42.58
C GLY A 314 -3.14 12.24 41.66
N THR A 315 -4.24 12.99 41.64
CA THR A 315 -5.40 12.76 40.76
C THR A 315 -5.50 13.80 39.63
N ASP A 316 -4.47 14.62 39.43
CA ASP A 316 -4.45 15.63 38.36
C ASP A 316 -4.65 14.92 37.02
N PRO A 317 -5.63 15.30 36.19
CA PRO A 317 -5.78 14.70 34.88
C PRO A 317 -4.54 14.90 34.02
N TYR A 318 -3.68 15.90 34.28
CA TYR A 318 -2.51 16.25 33.49
C TYR A 318 -1.26 15.40 33.78
N ILE A 319 -0.62 14.91 32.71
CA ILE A 319 0.69 14.23 32.80
C ILE A 319 1.83 15.25 32.75
N HIS A 320 2.70 15.20 33.75
CA HIS A 320 3.93 15.97 33.78
C HIS A 320 4.98 15.29 32.90
N GLN A 321 5.64 16.08 32.05
CA GLN A 321 6.74 15.63 31.21
C GLN A 321 8.03 16.34 31.61
N LEU A 322 9.04 15.56 32.01
CA LEU A 322 10.36 16.06 32.41
C LEU A 322 11.46 15.29 31.69
N TYR A 323 12.53 15.99 31.30
CA TYR A 323 13.62 15.43 30.50
C TYR A 323 14.92 15.37 31.30
N PHE A 324 15.64 14.26 31.18
CA PHE A 324 16.85 13.97 31.95
C PHE A 324 17.99 13.50 31.04
N ALA A 325 19.22 13.86 31.39
CA ALA A 325 20.44 13.41 30.71
C ALA A 325 20.91 12.01 31.15
N SER A 326 20.43 11.49 32.27
CA SER A 326 20.79 10.16 32.78
C SER A 326 19.57 9.38 33.27
N LYS A 327 19.67 8.05 33.18
CA LYS A 327 18.62 7.15 33.65
C LYS A 327 18.41 7.26 35.16
N ASP A 328 19.50 7.33 35.92
CA ASP A 328 19.44 7.39 37.39
C ASP A 328 18.69 8.64 37.89
N ALA A 329 18.86 9.78 37.21
CA ALA A 329 18.13 11.00 37.54
C ALA A 329 16.63 10.87 37.21
N ALA A 330 16.29 10.25 36.08
CA ALA A 330 14.90 9.96 35.72
C ALA A 330 14.25 8.96 36.70
N ASP A 331 14.97 7.91 37.09
CA ASP A 331 14.51 6.91 38.07
C ASP A 331 14.26 7.57 39.44
N THR A 332 15.17 8.45 39.87
CA THR A 332 15.04 9.23 41.11
C THR A 332 13.82 10.15 41.07
N GLU A 333 13.56 10.81 39.94
CA GLU A 333 12.37 11.64 39.78
C GLU A 333 11.09 10.80 39.84
N ALA A 334 11.04 9.68 39.09
CA ALA A 334 9.88 8.82 39.01
C ALA A 334 9.49 8.20 40.35
N ALA A 335 10.47 7.96 41.24
CA ALA A 335 10.25 7.42 42.58
C ALA A 335 9.73 8.44 43.61
N LYS A 336 9.51 9.72 43.23
CA LYS A 336 9.02 10.74 44.16
C LYS A 336 7.56 10.49 44.56
N ASP A 337 7.27 10.67 45.85
CA ASP A 337 5.93 10.47 46.44
C ASP A 337 4.82 11.31 45.77
N LYS A 338 5.16 12.41 45.09
CA LYS A 338 4.17 13.21 44.32
C LYS A 338 3.47 12.43 43.20
N TYR A 339 4.08 11.35 42.71
CA TYR A 339 3.50 10.47 41.69
C TYR A 339 2.83 9.22 42.27
N LYS A 340 2.80 9.10 43.60
CA LYS A 340 2.27 7.94 44.31
C LYS A 340 0.80 8.16 44.65
N VAL A 341 -0.02 7.16 44.35
CA VAL A 341 -1.41 7.08 44.82
C VAL A 341 -1.66 5.76 45.52
N ILE A 342 -2.72 5.69 46.32
CA ILE A 342 -3.19 4.43 46.90
C ILE A 342 -4.28 3.85 46.00
N LYS A 343 -4.07 2.66 45.46
CA LYS A 343 -5.08 1.88 44.73
C LYS A 343 -5.25 0.53 45.42
N ASN A 344 -6.47 0.21 45.82
CA ASN A 344 -6.78 -1.04 46.55
C ASN A 344 -5.93 -1.26 47.81
N GLY A 345 -5.59 -0.20 48.54
CA GLY A 345 -4.76 -0.27 49.74
C GLY A 345 -3.25 -0.28 49.50
N GLU A 346 -2.80 -0.40 48.25
CA GLU A 346 -1.38 -0.47 47.88
C GLU A 346 -0.88 0.82 47.22
N PRO A 347 0.37 1.23 47.47
CA PRO A 347 0.97 2.35 46.78
C PRO A 347 1.31 2.00 45.32
N VAL A 348 0.79 2.78 44.39
CA VAL A 348 1.06 2.66 42.95
C VAL A 348 1.67 3.97 42.46
N PHE A 349 2.84 3.87 41.82
CA PHE A 349 3.48 4.99 41.13
C PHE A 349 2.87 5.15 39.74
N GLN A 350 2.40 6.35 39.43
CA GLN A 350 1.80 6.68 38.13
C GLN A 350 2.82 7.31 37.20
N THR A 351 3.94 6.62 37.00
CA THR A 351 5.07 7.10 36.19
C THR A 351 5.47 6.11 35.12
N ALA A 352 5.88 6.62 33.96
CA ALA A 352 6.57 5.87 32.92
C ALA A 352 7.88 6.57 32.57
N ILE A 353 8.94 5.79 32.37
CA ILE A 353 10.23 6.30 31.92
C ILE A 353 10.49 5.77 30.54
N LEU A 354 10.67 6.68 29.57
CA LEU A 354 11.02 6.33 28.20
C LEU A 354 12.44 6.78 27.88
N THR A 355 13.16 5.95 27.13
CA THR A 355 14.53 6.24 26.69
C THR A 355 14.52 6.56 25.21
N TYR A 356 15.03 7.73 24.83
CA TYR A 356 15.17 8.17 23.45
C TYR A 356 16.62 8.11 23.07
N ASN A 357 17.04 6.96 22.54
CA ASN A 357 18.42 6.74 22.11
C ASN A 357 18.77 7.70 20.97
N GLN A 358 19.87 8.43 21.13
CA GLN A 358 20.36 9.44 20.18
C GLN A 358 19.35 10.56 19.87
N GLY A 359 18.33 10.71 20.71
CA GLY A 359 17.19 11.61 20.51
C GLY A 359 16.27 11.20 19.37
N LEU A 360 16.34 9.96 18.88
CA LEU A 360 15.46 9.48 17.81
C LEU A 360 14.03 9.32 18.30
N CYS A 361 13.08 9.86 17.56
CA CYS A 361 11.66 9.63 17.79
C CYS A 361 10.89 9.40 16.50
N TYR A 362 9.77 8.69 16.64
CA TYR A 362 9.06 8.04 15.55
C TYR A 362 7.58 8.41 15.57
N TYR A 363 7.01 8.66 14.38
CA TYR A 363 5.61 9.04 14.20
C TYR A 363 4.99 8.21 13.07
N ARG A 364 3.68 7.94 13.17
CA ARG A 364 2.94 7.23 12.13
C ARG A 364 1.91 8.17 11.48
N LEU A 365 1.85 8.14 10.15
CA LEU A 365 0.77 8.76 9.36
C LEU A 365 0.08 7.69 8.52
N TYR A 366 -1.25 7.59 8.60
CA TYR A 366 -2.01 6.69 7.73
C TYR A 366 -2.35 7.40 6.42
N LEU A 367 -2.34 6.64 5.32
CA LEU A 367 -2.32 7.19 3.97
C LEU A 367 -3.70 7.45 3.37
N ASN A 368 -4.77 6.88 3.95
CA ASN A 368 -6.10 6.90 3.34
C ASN A 368 -7.20 6.93 4.41
N GLU A 369 -7.22 7.99 5.20
CA GLU A 369 -8.07 8.07 6.40
C GLU A 369 -9.57 8.32 6.11
N ASP A 370 -9.89 8.72 4.87
CA ASP A 370 -11.25 8.99 4.40
C ASP A 370 -11.91 7.76 3.74
N GLN A 371 -13.24 7.65 3.86
CA GLN A 371 -13.98 6.68 3.07
C GLN A 371 -14.05 7.13 1.61
N ALA A 372 -13.19 6.56 0.76
CA ALA A 372 -13.50 6.45 -0.66
C ALA A 372 -14.62 5.40 -0.81
N ALA A 373 -15.68 5.74 -1.54
CA ALA A 373 -16.92 4.98 -1.63
C ALA A 373 -16.70 3.46 -1.79
N GLY A 374 -17.06 2.70 -0.76
CA GLY A 374 -17.06 1.23 -0.74
C GLY A 374 -15.77 0.53 -0.28
N ALA A 375 -14.66 1.26 -0.10
CA ALA A 375 -13.42 0.70 0.44
C ALA A 375 -13.37 0.82 1.98
N ASN A 376 -12.76 -0.15 2.66
CA ASN A 376 -12.40 0.02 4.07
C ASN A 376 -11.46 1.23 4.20
N LYS A 377 -11.68 2.04 5.24
CA LYS A 377 -10.76 3.14 5.60
C LYS A 377 -9.33 2.58 5.62
N VAL A 378 -8.36 3.36 5.17
CA VAL A 378 -6.91 3.13 5.20
C VAL A 378 -6.30 2.08 4.26
N GLY A 379 -7.05 1.57 3.29
CA GLY A 379 -6.50 0.68 2.24
C GLY A 379 -5.56 1.37 1.24
N ILE A 380 -4.52 0.65 0.79
CA ILE A 380 -3.58 1.05 -0.24
C ILE A 380 -3.91 0.31 -1.54
N PHE A 381 -4.18 1.08 -2.60
CA PHE A 381 -4.48 0.54 -3.91
C PHE A 381 -3.36 0.82 -4.89
N ARG A 382 -3.13 -0.15 -5.77
CA ARG A 382 -2.18 -0.03 -6.86
C ARG A 382 -2.53 1.15 -7.79
N ASN A 383 -1.55 1.62 -8.55
CA ASN A 383 -1.66 2.76 -9.46
C ASN A 383 -2.14 4.07 -8.81
N THR A 384 -1.86 4.23 -7.52
CA THR A 384 -2.23 5.42 -6.72
C THR A 384 -0.98 6.12 -6.21
N PHE A 385 -0.98 7.45 -6.22
CA PHE A 385 0.05 8.26 -5.59
C PHE A 385 -0.51 8.95 -4.35
N PHE A 386 0.12 8.66 -3.21
CA PHE A 386 -0.15 9.29 -1.93
C PHE A 386 0.91 10.35 -1.62
N LYS A 387 0.50 11.61 -1.52
CA LYS A 387 1.40 12.72 -1.18
C LYS A 387 1.06 13.25 0.19
N ALA A 388 2.00 13.13 1.14
CA ALA A 388 1.85 13.66 2.49
C ALA A 388 2.59 14.99 2.65
N GLN A 389 1.91 16.00 3.19
CA GLN A 389 2.49 17.31 3.50
C GLN A 389 2.43 17.54 5.01
N ILE A 390 3.56 17.40 5.71
CA ILE A 390 3.63 17.53 7.18
C ILE A 390 3.55 19.00 7.56
N SER A 391 2.56 19.37 8.37
CA SER A 391 2.32 20.75 8.83
C SER A 391 2.78 21.00 10.26
N LYS A 392 2.77 19.98 11.12
CA LYS A 392 3.04 20.19 12.54
C LYS A 392 3.44 18.91 13.26
N PHE A 393 4.28 19.04 14.27
CA PHE A 393 4.48 18.04 15.31
C PHE A 393 3.85 18.57 16.60
N ASN A 394 2.91 17.81 17.16
CA ASN A 394 2.20 18.23 18.37
C ASN A 394 2.95 17.85 19.65
N GLY A 395 3.88 16.88 19.58
CA GLY A 395 4.71 16.51 20.71
C GLY A 395 5.79 15.50 20.34
N LEU A 396 6.42 14.94 21.36
CA LEU A 396 7.39 13.86 21.28
C LEU A 396 6.84 12.53 20.71
N GLY A 397 7.45 12.00 19.65
CA GLY A 397 7.08 10.71 19.06
C GLY A 397 7.39 9.50 19.95
N THR A 398 7.19 8.29 19.44
CA THR A 398 7.56 7.05 20.16
C THR A 398 9.09 6.87 20.18
N PRO A 399 9.66 6.23 21.21
CA PRO A 399 11.10 6.01 21.32
C PRO A 399 11.62 4.90 20.39
N LEU A 400 10.76 3.94 20.01
CA LEU A 400 11.14 2.86 19.09
C LEU A 400 10.37 2.96 17.78
N GLU A 401 11.04 2.51 16.73
CA GLU A 401 10.51 2.38 15.39
C GLU A 401 9.35 1.37 15.36
N GLY A 402 8.33 1.67 14.55
CA GLY A 402 7.20 0.76 14.37
C GLY A 402 6.32 0.62 15.61
N GLN A 403 6.44 1.48 16.62
CA GLN A 403 5.49 1.53 17.73
C GLN A 403 4.22 2.29 17.36
N VAL A 404 3.09 1.88 17.93
CA VAL A 404 1.81 2.60 17.84
C VAL A 404 1.79 3.67 18.95
N PRO A 405 1.60 4.96 18.64
CA PRO A 405 1.41 5.99 19.66
C PRO A 405 0.25 5.63 20.60
N GLY A 406 0.45 5.78 21.90
CA GLY A 406 -0.52 5.41 22.93
C GLY A 406 -0.64 3.92 23.23
N GLY A 407 0.16 3.04 22.61
CA GLY A 407 0.31 1.65 23.04
C GLY A 407 1.08 1.51 24.38
N SER A 408 1.15 0.29 24.91
CA SER A 408 1.89 -0.01 26.16
C SER A 408 3.33 0.51 26.10
N GLY A 409 3.70 1.40 27.03
CA GLY A 409 5.05 1.99 27.09
C GLY A 409 5.35 3.05 26.02
N THR A 410 4.33 3.72 25.46
CA THR A 410 4.52 4.82 24.50
C THR A 410 3.67 6.04 24.86
N PRO A 411 4.07 7.28 24.48
CA PRO A 411 3.25 8.46 24.72
C PRO A 411 1.99 8.42 23.84
N GLY A 412 0.81 8.62 24.44
CA GLY A 412 -0.46 8.74 23.71
C GLY A 412 -0.75 10.13 23.15
N ASN A 413 -0.15 11.16 23.76
CA ASN A 413 -0.19 12.56 23.34
C ASN A 413 0.92 13.30 24.12
N PRO A 414 1.83 14.05 23.48
CA PRO A 414 2.89 14.76 24.20
C PRO A 414 2.76 16.29 24.08
N GLY A 415 1.57 16.84 23.83
CA GLY A 415 1.41 18.20 23.29
C GLY A 415 0.39 19.16 23.92
N GLY A 416 -0.36 18.77 24.95
CA GLY A 416 -1.32 19.65 25.62
C GLY A 416 -1.55 19.19 27.04
N GLY A 417 -2.33 19.91 27.85
CA GLY A 417 -2.75 19.42 29.17
C GLY A 417 -3.33 18.01 29.02
N VAL A 418 -2.51 17.01 29.36
CA VAL A 418 -2.68 15.62 28.91
C VAL A 418 -3.56 14.87 29.88
N THR A 419 -4.83 14.64 29.57
CA THR A 419 -5.59 13.53 30.18
C THR A 419 -4.79 12.22 30.04
N PRO A 420 -4.88 11.27 30.99
CA PRO A 420 -4.15 10.00 30.91
C PRO A 420 -4.39 9.36 29.53
N PRO A 421 -3.38 8.75 28.88
CA PRO A 421 -3.62 8.07 27.61
C PRO A 421 -4.79 7.11 27.82
N ARG A 422 -5.84 7.24 27.01
CA ARG A 422 -6.56 6.04 26.64
C ARG A 422 -5.54 5.21 25.88
N PRO A 423 -5.09 4.04 26.38
CA PRO A 423 -4.21 3.21 25.60
C PRO A 423 -4.91 2.96 24.26
N VAL A 424 -4.24 3.26 23.16
CA VAL A 424 -4.72 2.82 21.86
C VAL A 424 -4.49 1.33 21.86
N ASP A 425 -5.59 0.58 21.84
CA ASP A 425 -5.51 -0.86 21.65
C ASP A 425 -4.82 -1.10 20.29
N PRO A 426 -3.67 -1.78 20.24
CA PRO A 426 -3.02 -2.10 18.96
C PRO A 426 -3.90 -2.98 18.06
N GLU A 427 -4.89 -3.67 18.64
CA GLU A 427 -5.92 -4.48 17.98
C GLU A 427 -7.23 -3.68 17.78
N GLY A 428 -7.23 -2.41 18.19
CA GLY A 428 -8.33 -1.48 17.97
C GLY A 428 -8.37 -0.99 16.51
N PRO A 429 -9.55 -0.59 16.02
CA PRO A 429 -9.67 0.01 14.70
C PRO A 429 -8.88 1.31 14.63
N VAL A 430 -8.15 1.52 13.53
CA VAL A 430 -7.54 2.79 13.16
C VAL A 430 -8.65 3.83 13.05
N ASN A 431 -8.65 4.78 13.98
CA ASN A 431 -9.60 5.89 14.00
C ASN A 431 -8.84 7.23 14.12
N PRO A 432 -8.31 7.76 13.00
CA PRO A 432 -7.41 8.92 13.02
C PRO A 432 -8.06 10.20 13.56
N GLY A 433 -9.39 10.35 13.41
CA GLY A 433 -10.14 11.48 13.94
C GLY A 433 -10.38 11.45 15.45
N ASN A 434 -9.92 10.41 16.16
CA ASN A 434 -10.08 10.24 17.61
C ASN A 434 -8.74 9.94 18.32
N LEU A 435 -7.62 10.11 17.61
CA LEU A 435 -6.28 10.07 18.17
C LEU A 435 -5.83 11.52 18.35
N ASP A 436 -5.34 11.87 19.54
CA ASP A 436 -4.58 13.11 19.74
C ASP A 436 -3.29 13.00 18.92
N ALA A 437 -3.34 13.42 17.66
CA ALA A 437 -2.31 13.13 16.69
C ALA A 437 -0.99 13.84 17.06
N SER A 438 0.08 13.06 17.25
CA SER A 438 1.43 13.58 17.57
C SER A 438 2.10 14.27 16.38
N ILE A 439 1.53 14.10 15.18
CA ILE A 439 1.94 14.69 13.92
C ILE A 439 0.69 15.06 13.10
N GLU A 440 0.72 16.18 12.40
CA GLU A 440 -0.32 16.61 11.48
C GLU A 440 0.23 16.66 10.05
N ALA A 441 -0.53 16.12 9.12
CA ALA A 441 -0.23 16.19 7.70
C ALA A 441 -1.50 16.25 6.86
N THR A 442 -1.42 16.88 5.69
CA THR A 442 -2.44 16.75 4.65
C THR A 442 -2.02 15.63 3.71
N ILE A 443 -2.92 14.67 3.46
CA ILE A 443 -2.70 13.61 2.47
C ILE A 443 -3.51 13.91 1.21
N THR A 444 -2.84 14.04 0.08
CA THR A 444 -3.47 14.10 -1.24
C THR A 444 -3.34 12.74 -1.91
N ILE A 445 -4.47 12.20 -2.38
CA ILE A 445 -4.53 10.93 -3.12
C ILE A 445 -4.85 11.26 -4.57
N THR A 446 -3.94 10.92 -5.47
CA THR A 446 -4.10 11.19 -6.91
C THR A 446 -3.90 9.94 -7.73
N PRO A 447 -4.58 9.82 -8.88
CA PRO A 447 -4.28 8.78 -9.83
C PRO A 447 -2.85 8.92 -10.35
N TRP A 448 -2.15 7.80 -10.48
CA TRP A 448 -0.80 7.75 -11.02
C TRP A 448 -0.87 7.39 -12.51
N THR A 449 -0.92 8.41 -13.35
CA THR A 449 -1.12 8.25 -14.80
C THR A 449 0.20 7.94 -15.52
N LEU A 450 0.12 7.26 -16.67
CA LEU A 450 1.13 7.44 -17.71
C LEU A 450 0.53 8.39 -18.72
N ILE A 451 1.12 9.57 -18.94
CA ILE A 451 0.84 10.26 -20.20
C ILE A 451 1.65 9.55 -21.26
N THR A 452 0.99 8.65 -21.98
CA THR A 452 1.33 8.41 -23.38
C THR A 452 0.57 9.47 -24.17
N SER A 453 1.26 10.18 -25.06
CA SER A 453 0.65 11.20 -25.93
C SER A 453 -0.72 10.77 -26.43
N GLU A 454 -1.72 11.65 -26.26
CA GLU A 454 -3.03 11.49 -26.88
C GLU A 454 -2.80 11.31 -28.39
N HIS A 455 -3.07 10.11 -28.90
CA HIS A 455 -3.29 9.93 -30.32
C HIS A 455 -4.81 9.96 -30.50
N GLU A 456 -5.30 11.08 -31.04
CA GLU A 456 -6.56 11.07 -31.79
C GLU A 456 -6.42 9.97 -32.87
N ILE A 457 -7.38 9.05 -32.89
CA ILE A 457 -7.61 8.16 -34.03
C ILE A 457 -8.58 8.86 -34.97
#